data_AF-A0A1H8DCZ4-F1
#
_entry.id   AF-A0A1H8DCZ4-F1
#
_cell.length_a   1.000
_cell.length_b   1.000
_cell.length_c   1.000
_cell.angle_alpha   90.00
_cell.angle_beta   90.00
_cell.angle_gamma   90.00
#
_symmetry.space_group_name_H-M   'P 1'
#
loop_
_entity.id
_entity.type
_entity.pdbx_description
1 polymer ?
#
loop_
_entity_poly.entity_id
_entity_poly.type
_entity_poly.pdbx_seq_one_letter_code
_entity_poly.pdbx_strand_id
1 'polypeptide(L)'
;MKNAMKRRSTLLGLMIAAGLGLAISSCKKDASTQADATVTEADAAELATNAVVPTAGGLTLQVNSSVTLYKTVTLQCGIEKDSSITRSSVSGANPSYSYALNWNYLLNCSGAVPGQLSFNFTGSSKYDGPRMSSDDKSTGGFVLAGLAPISSAYVLNITYNRTGSQTSKIGRRYIFNSNLTIKSTDLTVDKNSLKILSGTGTVTISGTSSSGKSFNFNGTLTFNGDNKATLVLNSGVSYIIQW
;
A
#
# COMPACT_ATOMS: atom_id res chain seq x y z
N MET A 1 77.12 -54.52 -46.62
CA MET A 1 76.54 -54.40 -47.98
C MET A 1 75.30 -53.51 -47.91
N LYS A 2 75.22 -52.54 -48.84
CA LYS A 2 74.13 -51.56 -49.14
C LYS A 2 73.99 -50.42 -48.11
N ASN A 3 74.59 -49.25 -48.35
CA ASN A 3 74.17 -48.12 -49.23
C ASN A 3 72.83 -47.51 -48.76
N ALA A 4 72.60 -46.19 -48.64
CA ALA A 4 73.24 -45.05 -49.25
C ALA A 4 73.00 -43.75 -48.46
N MET A 5 73.93 -42.83 -48.63
CA MET A 5 73.90 -41.41 -48.28
C MET A 5 73.05 -40.62 -49.29
N LYS A 6 72.21 -39.68 -48.82
CA LYS A 6 71.75 -38.48 -49.56
C LYS A 6 71.02 -37.54 -48.57
N ARG A 7 71.11 -36.21 -48.56
CA ARG A 7 72.01 -35.16 -49.06
C ARG A 7 71.29 -33.84 -48.70
N ARG A 8 71.98 -32.87 -48.08
CA ARG A 8 71.73 -31.39 -48.09
C ARG A 8 70.42 -30.90 -47.45
N SER A 9 70.28 -29.69 -46.90
CA SER A 9 71.15 -28.53 -46.67
C SER A 9 70.30 -27.46 -45.96
N THR A 10 70.97 -26.50 -45.29
CA THR A 10 70.53 -25.12 -44.99
C THR A 10 69.59 -24.93 -43.77
N LEU A 11 70.05 -24.44 -42.61
CA LEU A 11 70.48 -23.08 -42.21
C LEU A 11 69.32 -22.08 -41.94
N LEU A 12 69.47 -21.36 -40.81
CA LEU A 12 68.73 -20.20 -40.27
C LEU A 12 67.31 -20.51 -39.75
N GLY A 13 66.92 -20.20 -38.50
CA GLY A 13 67.41 -19.21 -37.55
C GLY A 13 66.32 -18.14 -37.35
N LEU A 14 65.67 -18.11 -36.18
CA LEU A 14 65.34 -16.91 -35.39
C LEU A 14 64.49 -17.28 -34.16
N MET A 15 64.96 -16.89 -32.99
CA MET A 15 64.14 -16.76 -31.78
C MET A 15 63.18 -15.58 -31.95
N ILE A 16 61.91 -15.74 -31.58
CA ILE A 16 61.11 -14.66 -30.98
C ILE A 16 60.25 -15.29 -29.87
N ALA A 17 60.62 -14.99 -28.63
CA ALA A 17 59.77 -15.18 -27.46
C ALA A 17 58.64 -14.15 -27.50
N ALA A 18 57.40 -14.60 -27.52
CA ALA A 18 56.23 -13.75 -27.31
C ALA A 18 55.45 -14.33 -26.13
N GLY A 19 55.60 -13.68 -24.98
CA GLY A 19 54.80 -13.95 -23.79
C GLY A 19 53.34 -13.68 -24.09
N LEU A 20 52.50 -14.72 -23.98
CA LEU A 20 51.06 -14.56 -23.97
C LEU A 20 50.68 -13.91 -22.65
N GLY A 21 50.50 -12.59 -22.71
CA GLY A 21 49.93 -11.78 -21.65
C GLY A 21 48.56 -12.30 -21.25
N LEU A 22 48.38 -12.36 -19.93
CA LEU A 22 47.14 -12.61 -19.23
C LEU A 22 46.04 -11.70 -19.79
N ALA A 23 45.07 -12.30 -20.50
CA ALA A 23 43.79 -11.67 -20.77
C ALA A 23 42.99 -11.62 -19.47
N ILE A 24 43.33 -10.68 -18.59
CA ILE A 24 42.38 -10.15 -17.62
C ILE A 24 41.27 -9.46 -18.43
N SER A 25 40.23 -10.22 -18.74
CA SER A 25 38.95 -9.67 -19.14
C SER A 25 38.45 -8.81 -17.98
N SER A 26 38.82 -7.54 -18.01
CA SER A 26 38.08 -6.50 -17.31
C SER A 26 36.68 -6.54 -17.89
N CYS A 27 35.80 -7.30 -17.24
CA CYS A 27 34.37 -7.00 -17.28
C CYS A 27 34.28 -5.57 -16.76
N LYS A 28 34.37 -4.59 -17.67
CA LYS A 28 33.55 -3.40 -17.53
C LYS A 28 32.19 -3.98 -17.18
N LYS A 29 31.71 -3.70 -15.96
CA LYS A 29 30.28 -3.62 -15.76
C LYS A 29 29.86 -2.62 -16.81
N ASP A 30 29.46 -3.13 -17.96
CA ASP A 30 28.53 -2.41 -18.81
C ASP A 30 27.47 -1.99 -17.80
N ALA A 31 27.39 -0.69 -17.58
CA ALA A 31 26.20 -0.11 -17.06
C ALA A 31 25.16 -0.47 -18.11
N SER A 32 24.64 -1.70 -18.03
CA SER A 32 23.37 -2.07 -18.59
C SER A 32 22.50 -0.94 -18.12
N THR A 33 22.14 -0.08 -19.05
CA THR A 33 21.24 1.04 -18.89
C THR A 33 20.21 0.55 -17.90
N GLN A 34 20.27 1.01 -16.64
CA GLN A 34 19.38 0.48 -15.61
C GLN A 34 18.01 0.79 -16.16
N ALA A 35 17.32 -0.24 -16.67
CA ALA A 35 15.97 -0.09 -17.12
C ALA A 35 15.24 0.62 -15.99
N ASP A 36 14.66 1.74 -16.37
CA ASP A 36 14.14 2.80 -15.55
C ASP A 36 13.18 2.28 -14.46
N ALA A 37 13.72 1.72 -13.39
CA ALA A 37 12.91 1.00 -12.44
C ALA A 37 12.19 2.00 -11.52
N THR A 38 10.88 2.08 -11.71
CA THR A 38 9.96 2.86 -10.88
C THR A 38 9.32 1.95 -9.83
N VAL A 39 8.54 2.54 -8.93
CA VAL A 39 7.75 1.83 -7.90
C VAL A 39 7.02 0.64 -8.55
N THR A 40 7.12 -0.54 -7.93
CA THR A 40 6.53 -1.77 -8.48
C THR A 40 5.12 -2.00 -7.95
N GLU A 41 4.39 -2.90 -8.59
CA GLU A 41 3.06 -3.27 -8.11
C GLU A 41 3.09 -3.89 -6.70
N ALA A 42 4.15 -4.61 -6.34
CA ALA A 42 4.32 -5.14 -4.99
C ALA A 42 4.46 -4.02 -3.94
N ASP A 43 5.10 -2.90 -4.29
CA ASP A 43 5.18 -1.72 -3.44
C ASP A 43 3.81 -1.04 -3.32
N ALA A 44 3.07 -0.94 -4.44
CA ALA A 44 1.73 -0.38 -4.46
C ALA A 44 0.73 -1.22 -3.65
N ALA A 45 0.82 -2.54 -3.72
CA ALA A 45 0.01 -3.47 -2.94
C ALA A 45 0.29 -3.34 -1.43
N GLU A 46 1.56 -3.17 -1.04
CA GLU A 46 1.92 -2.92 0.36
C GLU A 46 1.43 -1.56 0.86
N LEU A 47 1.53 -0.51 0.03
CA LEU A 47 0.95 0.81 0.34
C LEU A 47 -0.57 0.71 0.55
N ALA A 48 -1.28 0.01 -0.34
CA ALA A 48 -2.71 -0.22 -0.20
C ALA A 48 -3.06 -1.05 1.05
N THR A 49 -2.23 -2.04 1.39
CA THR A 49 -2.38 -2.83 2.62
C THR A 49 -2.31 -1.90 3.84
N ASN A 50 -1.29 -1.05 3.93
CA ASN A 50 -1.14 -0.09 5.03
C ASN A 50 -2.26 0.95 5.07
N ALA A 51 -2.81 1.34 3.91
CA ALA A 51 -3.98 2.20 3.84
C ALA A 51 -5.28 1.52 4.32
N VAL A 52 -5.34 0.19 4.36
CA VAL A 52 -6.54 -0.57 4.77
C VAL A 52 -6.46 -0.98 6.24
N VAL A 53 -5.33 -1.49 6.73
CA VAL A 53 -5.24 -2.13 8.06
C VAL A 53 -5.37 -1.15 9.24
N PRO A 54 -5.97 -1.54 10.38
CA PRO A 54 -6.24 -0.63 11.49
C PRO A 54 -4.98 -0.12 12.21
N THR A 55 -3.94 -0.96 12.27
CA THR A 55 -2.68 -0.65 12.96
C THR A 55 -1.95 0.53 12.31
N ALA A 56 -2.07 0.70 10.99
CA ALA A 56 -1.51 1.83 10.25
C ALA A 56 -2.46 3.05 10.17
N GLY A 57 -3.50 3.09 11.00
CA GLY A 57 -4.53 4.13 10.96
C GLY A 57 -5.41 4.06 9.70
N GLY A 58 -5.49 2.89 9.08
CA GLY A 58 -6.12 2.69 7.78
C GLY A 58 -7.64 2.74 7.79
N LEU A 59 -8.21 2.47 6.63
CA LEU A 59 -9.64 2.52 6.33
C LEU A 59 -10.49 1.68 7.29
N THR A 60 -10.06 0.46 7.61
CA THR A 60 -10.84 -0.45 8.48
C THR A 60 -10.94 0.06 9.92
N LEU A 61 -9.93 0.81 10.42
CA LEU A 61 -10.06 1.56 11.67
C LEU A 61 -11.20 2.57 11.57
N GLN A 62 -11.26 3.32 10.47
CA GLN A 62 -12.30 4.34 10.30
C GLN A 62 -13.70 3.72 10.25
N VAL A 63 -13.86 2.63 9.50
CA VAL A 63 -15.12 1.88 9.45
C VAL A 63 -15.54 1.44 10.85
N ASN A 64 -14.66 0.74 11.57
CA ASN A 64 -14.96 0.22 12.91
C ASN A 64 -15.26 1.35 13.92
N SER A 65 -14.51 2.45 13.84
CA SER A 65 -14.73 3.62 14.70
C SER A 65 -16.06 4.31 14.42
N SER A 66 -16.47 4.43 13.15
CA SER A 66 -17.75 5.05 12.78
C SER A 66 -18.95 4.29 13.36
N VAL A 67 -18.97 2.96 13.25
CA VAL A 67 -20.05 2.13 13.79
C VAL A 67 -20.01 2.03 15.31
N THR A 68 -18.81 2.02 15.91
CA THR A 68 -18.67 2.05 17.37
C THR A 68 -19.22 3.35 17.93
N LEU A 69 -18.82 4.48 17.35
CA LEU A 69 -19.27 5.81 17.76
C LEU A 69 -20.80 5.91 17.71
N TYR A 70 -21.42 5.47 16.61
CA TYR A 70 -22.87 5.46 16.48
C TYR A 70 -23.57 4.68 17.62
N LYS A 71 -22.99 3.57 18.07
CA LYS A 71 -23.58 2.74 19.15
C LYS A 71 -23.31 3.28 20.56
N THR A 72 -22.21 3.98 20.77
CA THR A 72 -21.76 4.36 22.12
C THR A 72 -22.03 5.81 22.47
N VAL A 73 -22.19 6.70 21.50
CA VAL A 73 -22.38 8.13 21.72
C VAL A 73 -23.85 8.50 21.59
N THR A 74 -24.36 9.30 22.54
CA THR A 74 -25.68 9.91 22.41
C THR A 74 -25.64 11.01 21.35
N LEU A 75 -26.27 10.74 20.20
CA LEU A 75 -26.34 11.67 19.07
C LEU A 75 -27.67 12.41 19.05
N GLN A 76 -27.62 13.68 18.65
CA GLN A 76 -28.79 14.51 18.43
C GLN A 76 -28.91 14.86 16.95
N CYS A 77 -30.12 14.78 16.42
CA CYS A 77 -30.39 15.13 15.02
C CYS A 77 -29.98 16.58 14.73
N GLY A 78 -29.25 16.79 13.64
CA GLY A 78 -28.87 18.13 13.19
C GLY A 78 -27.78 18.84 13.99
N ILE A 79 -27.19 18.17 15.00
CA ILE A 79 -26.11 18.73 15.81
C ILE A 79 -24.79 18.09 15.42
N GLU A 80 -23.87 18.92 14.93
CA GLU A 80 -22.50 18.51 14.66
C GLU A 80 -21.74 18.25 15.96
N LYS A 81 -20.85 17.26 15.90
CA LYS A 81 -19.98 16.86 17.00
C LYS A 81 -18.61 16.51 16.46
N ASP A 82 -17.60 16.72 17.31
CA ASP A 82 -16.22 16.38 17.00
C ASP A 82 -15.73 15.24 17.89
N SER A 83 -14.71 14.53 17.41
CA SER A 83 -13.98 13.54 18.17
C SER A 83 -12.53 13.46 17.67
N SER A 84 -11.68 12.80 18.45
CA SER A 84 -10.34 12.47 18.01
C SER A 84 -9.99 11.03 18.37
N ILE A 85 -9.23 10.40 17.48
CA ILE A 85 -8.72 9.05 17.68
C ILE A 85 -7.21 9.14 17.56
N THR A 86 -6.54 8.89 18.67
CA THR A 86 -5.08 8.84 18.74
C THR A 86 -4.65 7.48 19.26
N ARG A 87 -3.60 6.93 18.66
CA ARG A 87 -2.95 5.71 19.17
C ARG A 87 -1.50 5.67 18.71
N SER A 88 -0.66 5.08 19.54
CA SER A 88 0.69 4.69 19.18
C SER A 88 0.97 3.27 19.65
N SER A 89 1.90 2.60 18.98
CA SER A 89 2.51 1.38 19.50
C SER A 89 3.34 1.69 20.73
N VAL A 90 3.54 0.69 21.60
CA VAL A 90 4.50 0.79 22.70
C VAL A 90 5.92 1.03 22.18
N SER A 91 6.77 1.65 22.99
CA SER A 91 8.17 1.88 22.63
C SER A 91 8.88 0.56 22.32
N GLY A 92 9.65 0.53 21.22
CA GLY A 92 10.37 -0.66 20.76
C GLY A 92 9.53 -1.72 20.03
N ALA A 93 8.23 -1.47 19.78
CA ALA A 93 7.40 -2.38 19.01
C ALA A 93 7.85 -2.51 17.54
N ASN A 94 7.63 -3.69 16.95
CA ASN A 94 7.81 -3.95 15.53
C ASN A 94 6.62 -4.80 15.00
N PRO A 95 5.74 -4.24 14.15
CA PRO A 95 5.80 -2.89 13.58
C PRO A 95 5.57 -1.80 14.63
N SER A 96 6.10 -0.60 14.38
CA SER A 96 5.76 0.60 15.14
C SER A 96 4.77 1.45 14.37
N TYR A 97 3.89 2.15 15.08
CA TYR A 97 2.90 3.04 14.45
C TYR A 97 2.50 4.17 15.39
N SER A 98 2.02 5.25 14.79
CA SER A 98 1.33 6.33 15.51
C SER A 98 0.36 7.03 14.59
N TYR A 99 -0.83 7.35 15.06
CA TYR A 99 -1.78 8.16 14.31
C TYR A 99 -2.55 9.12 15.20
N ALA A 100 -2.97 10.22 14.60
CA ALA A 100 -3.85 11.21 15.20
C ALA A 100 -4.88 11.63 14.15
N LEU A 101 -6.15 11.32 14.41
CA LEU A 101 -7.25 11.50 13.48
C LEU A 101 -8.31 12.37 14.15
N ASN A 102 -8.67 13.47 13.49
CA ASN A 102 -9.73 14.36 13.91
C ASN A 102 -10.97 14.09 13.08
N TRP A 103 -12.10 13.96 13.76
CA TRP A 103 -13.37 13.57 13.19
C TRP A 103 -14.40 14.64 13.47
N ASN A 104 -15.24 14.92 12.47
CA ASN A 104 -16.47 15.68 12.60
C ASN A 104 -17.62 14.80 12.09
N TYR A 105 -18.75 14.81 12.78
CA TYR A 105 -19.90 13.98 12.41
C TYR A 105 -21.23 14.63 12.73
N LEU A 106 -22.22 14.30 11.90
CA LEU A 106 -23.57 14.85 11.93
C LEU A 106 -24.61 13.75 11.72
N LEU A 107 -25.49 13.58 12.71
CA LEU A 107 -26.64 12.71 12.56
C LEU A 107 -27.74 13.43 11.76
N ASN A 108 -28.01 12.93 10.57
CA ASN A 108 -29.07 13.42 9.69
C ASN A 108 -30.33 12.59 9.91
N CYS A 109 -31.44 13.27 10.18
CA CYS A 109 -32.72 12.65 10.51
C CYS A 109 -33.83 13.14 9.58
N SER A 110 -34.84 12.29 9.37
CA SER A 110 -36.13 12.72 8.84
C SER A 110 -37.08 12.93 10.02
N GLY A 111 -37.26 14.18 10.42
CA GLY A 111 -37.88 14.49 11.72
C GLY A 111 -37.07 13.91 12.88
N ALA A 112 -37.70 13.11 13.73
CA ALA A 112 -37.04 12.45 14.87
C ALA A 112 -36.38 11.10 14.52
N VAL A 113 -36.50 10.63 13.28
CA VAL A 113 -36.01 9.30 12.88
C VAL A 113 -34.59 9.40 12.30
N PRO A 114 -33.58 8.75 12.91
CA PRO A 114 -32.23 8.71 12.38
C PRO A 114 -32.19 8.06 10.99
N GLY A 115 -31.73 8.81 9.98
CA GLY A 115 -31.58 8.33 8.62
C GLY A 115 -30.15 7.88 8.32
N GLN A 116 -29.20 8.80 8.47
CA GLN A 116 -27.78 8.55 8.20
C GLN A 116 -26.88 9.37 9.13
N LEU A 117 -25.69 8.86 9.40
CA LEU A 117 -24.64 9.56 10.12
C LEU A 117 -23.51 9.87 9.14
N SER A 118 -23.29 11.16 8.89
CA SER A 118 -22.20 11.62 8.02
C SER A 118 -20.96 11.88 8.87
N PHE A 119 -19.81 11.49 8.36
CA PHE A 119 -18.51 11.68 8.99
C PHE A 119 -17.56 12.34 7.99
N ASN A 120 -16.74 13.24 8.48
CA ASN A 120 -15.53 13.70 7.81
C ASN A 120 -14.35 13.51 8.76
N PHE A 121 -13.19 13.16 8.22
CA PHE A 121 -11.99 13.09 9.03
C PHE A 121 -10.77 13.63 8.30
N THR A 122 -9.81 14.08 9.10
CA THR A 122 -8.46 14.43 8.67
C THR A 122 -7.46 13.93 9.71
N GLY A 123 -6.24 13.62 9.32
CA GLY A 123 -5.25 13.22 10.29
C GLY A 123 -3.88 12.88 9.72
N SER A 124 -3.00 12.47 10.61
CA SER A 124 -1.67 11.99 10.29
C SER A 124 -1.47 10.57 10.80
N SER A 125 -0.63 9.81 10.10
CA SER A 125 -0.28 8.45 10.46
C SER A 125 1.16 8.18 10.06
N LYS A 126 1.94 7.65 11.00
CA LYS A 126 3.27 7.08 10.77
C LYS A 126 3.20 5.59 10.99
N TYR A 127 3.88 4.85 10.14
CA TYR A 127 3.97 3.41 10.24
C TYR A 127 5.40 2.99 9.90
N ASP A 128 5.96 2.06 10.66
CA ASP A 128 7.22 1.41 10.32
C ASP A 128 7.07 -0.09 10.53
N GLY A 129 6.85 -0.81 9.42
CA GLY A 129 6.64 -2.24 9.42
C GLY A 129 7.67 -3.01 8.62
N PRO A 130 7.54 -4.34 8.53
CA PRO A 130 8.54 -5.21 7.90
C PRO A 130 8.77 -4.91 6.42
N ARG A 131 7.71 -4.51 5.70
CA ARG A 131 7.72 -4.34 4.25
C ARG A 131 7.71 -2.88 3.79
N MET A 132 7.28 -1.95 4.64
CA MET A 132 7.23 -0.53 4.30
C MET A 132 7.22 0.32 5.58
N SER A 133 7.83 1.50 5.49
CA SER A 133 7.60 2.59 6.43
C SER A 133 6.94 3.76 5.71
N SER A 134 6.11 4.52 6.40
CA SER A 134 5.41 5.67 5.85
C SER A 134 5.22 6.81 6.86
N ASP A 135 5.14 8.02 6.32
CA ASP A 135 4.72 9.24 7.01
C ASP A 135 3.65 9.91 6.16
N ASP A 136 2.40 9.75 6.58
CA ASP A 136 1.23 10.01 5.77
C ASP A 136 0.26 10.97 6.46
N LYS A 137 -0.53 11.63 5.62
CA LYS A 137 -1.75 12.32 5.98
C LYS A 137 -2.92 11.59 5.35
N SER A 138 -4.05 11.59 6.04
CA SER A 138 -5.28 11.01 5.52
C SER A 138 -6.45 11.97 5.68
N THR A 139 -7.36 11.92 4.73
CA THR A 139 -8.64 12.63 4.76
C THR A 139 -9.73 11.74 4.19
N GLY A 140 -10.98 12.03 4.52
CA GLY A 140 -12.08 11.34 3.86
C GLY A 140 -13.43 11.63 4.46
N GLY A 141 -14.44 11.04 3.83
CA GLY A 141 -15.83 11.15 4.22
C GLY A 141 -16.49 9.77 4.22
N PHE A 142 -17.34 9.55 5.23
CA PHE A 142 -18.15 8.34 5.35
C PHE A 142 -19.61 8.71 5.52
N VAL A 143 -20.51 7.93 4.93
CA VAL A 143 -21.94 8.00 5.22
C VAL A 143 -22.37 6.64 5.73
N LEU A 144 -22.74 6.59 7.01
CA LEU A 144 -23.28 5.41 7.68
C LEU A 144 -24.80 5.44 7.61
N ALA A 145 -25.38 4.46 6.92
CA ALA A 145 -26.81 4.24 6.79
C ALA A 145 -27.22 2.89 7.41
N GLY A 146 -28.50 2.50 7.25
CA GLY A 146 -29.04 1.28 7.86
C GLY A 146 -29.23 1.40 9.37
N LEU A 147 -29.41 2.63 9.88
CA LEU A 147 -29.48 2.93 11.31
C LEU A 147 -30.71 2.31 11.99
N ALA A 148 -31.83 2.19 11.27
CA ALA A 148 -33.08 1.66 11.81
C ALA A 148 -32.92 0.23 12.34
N PRO A 149 -33.54 -0.14 13.48
CA PRO A 149 -33.40 -1.47 14.10
C PRO A 149 -33.71 -2.64 13.15
N ILE A 150 -34.65 -2.46 12.23
CA ILE A 150 -35.09 -3.49 11.29
C ILE A 150 -34.08 -3.77 10.16
N SER A 151 -33.11 -2.88 9.94
CA SER A 151 -32.07 -3.10 8.92
C SER A 151 -31.14 -4.22 9.38
N SER A 152 -30.86 -5.20 8.52
CA SER A 152 -30.03 -6.36 8.84
C SER A 152 -28.54 -6.03 9.06
N ALA A 153 -28.06 -4.95 8.44
CA ALA A 153 -26.68 -4.49 8.53
C ALA A 153 -26.64 -2.95 8.51
N TYR A 154 -25.50 -2.41 8.92
CA TYR A 154 -25.11 -1.05 8.55
C TYR A 154 -24.57 -1.03 7.12
N VAL A 155 -24.73 0.10 6.45
CA VAL A 155 -24.20 0.32 5.09
C VAL A 155 -23.32 1.57 5.10
N LEU A 156 -22.10 1.46 4.59
CA LEU A 156 -21.12 2.54 4.54
C LEU A 156 -20.77 2.89 3.10
N ASN A 157 -20.93 4.17 2.78
CA ASN A 157 -20.34 4.77 1.58
C ASN A 157 -19.09 5.55 1.99
N ILE A 158 -18.00 5.33 1.26
CA ILE A 158 -16.66 5.74 1.70
C ILE A 158 -15.91 6.45 0.59
N THR A 159 -15.30 7.57 0.94
CA THR A 159 -14.15 8.13 0.22
C THR A 159 -13.00 8.33 1.19
N TYR A 160 -11.88 7.67 0.94
CA TYR A 160 -10.67 7.73 1.76
C TYR A 160 -9.49 8.14 0.89
N ASN A 161 -8.77 9.18 1.29
CA ASN A 161 -7.56 9.65 0.64
C ASN A 161 -6.39 9.55 1.63
N ARG A 162 -5.25 9.09 1.14
CA ARG A 162 -4.00 9.02 1.90
C ARG A 162 -2.87 9.54 1.03
N THR A 163 -2.17 10.55 1.51
CA THR A 163 -1.02 11.16 0.83
C THR A 163 0.18 11.14 1.74
N GLY A 164 1.37 10.86 1.21
CA GLY A 164 2.54 10.79 2.07
C GLY A 164 3.78 10.30 1.39
N SER A 165 4.79 10.03 2.21
CA SER A 165 6.07 9.50 1.79
C SER A 165 6.24 8.06 2.28
N GLN A 166 6.81 7.22 1.44
CA GLN A 166 7.03 5.81 1.72
C GLN A 166 8.47 5.41 1.44
N THR A 167 9.00 4.56 2.31
CA THR A 167 10.22 3.80 2.05
C THR A 167 9.85 2.34 2.02
N SER A 168 9.90 1.75 0.82
CA SER A 168 9.71 0.32 0.65
C SER A 168 10.90 -0.45 1.23
N LYS A 169 10.61 -1.60 1.83
CA LYS A 169 11.61 -2.60 2.26
C LYS A 169 11.56 -3.84 1.37
N ILE A 170 10.76 -3.80 0.30
CA ILE A 170 10.60 -4.87 -0.70
C ILE A 170 11.59 -4.63 -1.84
N GLY A 171 12.22 -5.70 -2.34
CA GLY A 171 13.01 -5.66 -3.57
C GLY A 171 14.07 -4.57 -3.59
N ARG A 172 13.96 -3.62 -4.52
CA ARG A 172 14.91 -2.49 -4.69
C ARG A 172 14.75 -1.36 -3.67
N ARG A 173 13.80 -1.48 -2.73
CA ARG A 173 13.63 -0.57 -1.59
C ARG A 173 13.42 0.89 -2.00
N TYR A 174 12.48 1.10 -2.91
CA TYR A 174 12.19 2.44 -3.44
C TYR A 174 11.73 3.40 -2.35
N ILE A 175 12.13 4.66 -2.50
CA ILE A 175 11.60 5.80 -1.74
C ILE A 175 10.72 6.59 -2.70
N PHE A 176 9.50 6.92 -2.29
CA PHE A 176 8.54 7.60 -3.15
C PHE A 176 7.52 8.40 -2.35
N ASN A 177 6.91 9.38 -3.01
CA ASN A 177 5.71 10.04 -2.54
C ASN A 177 4.51 9.44 -3.26
N SER A 178 3.37 9.34 -2.57
CA SER A 178 2.15 8.80 -3.15
C SER A 178 0.90 9.58 -2.77
N ASN A 179 -0.11 9.43 -3.62
CA ASN A 179 -1.51 9.73 -3.38
C ASN A 179 -2.30 8.46 -3.65
N LEU A 180 -2.96 7.95 -2.62
CA LEU A 180 -3.84 6.81 -2.66
C LEU A 180 -5.27 7.27 -2.38
N THR A 181 -6.20 6.83 -3.21
CA THR A 181 -7.64 7.03 -3.03
C THR A 181 -8.34 5.67 -3.00
N ILE A 182 -9.22 5.46 -2.02
CA ILE A 182 -10.15 4.34 -1.96
C ILE A 182 -11.56 4.90 -1.97
N LYS A 183 -12.41 4.41 -2.89
CA LYS A 183 -13.85 4.71 -2.90
C LYS A 183 -14.64 3.43 -2.86
N SER A 184 -15.59 3.33 -1.96
CA SER A 184 -16.47 2.16 -1.87
C SER A 184 -17.90 2.63 -1.69
N THR A 185 -18.81 1.97 -2.40
CA THR A 185 -20.25 2.12 -2.20
C THR A 185 -20.80 0.83 -1.62
N ASP A 186 -21.75 0.96 -0.71
CA ASP A 186 -22.50 -0.14 -0.13
C ASP A 186 -21.65 -1.19 0.63
N LEU A 187 -20.60 -0.74 1.34
CA LEU A 187 -19.85 -1.59 2.25
C LEU A 187 -20.75 -1.99 3.43
N THR A 188 -20.94 -3.28 3.67
CA THR A 188 -21.85 -3.76 4.72
C THR A 188 -21.08 -4.09 6.00
N VAL A 189 -21.65 -3.71 7.14
CA VAL A 189 -21.08 -3.96 8.47
C VAL A 189 -22.13 -4.59 9.37
N ASP A 190 -21.76 -5.66 10.07
CA ASP A 190 -22.65 -6.37 10.97
C ASP A 190 -22.99 -5.52 12.21
N LYS A 191 -24.25 -5.47 12.61
CA LYS A 191 -24.70 -4.63 13.73
C LYS A 191 -24.25 -5.14 15.11
N ASN A 192 -23.93 -6.42 15.21
CA ASN A 192 -23.60 -7.07 16.46
C ASN A 192 -22.09 -7.09 16.69
N SER A 193 -21.36 -7.71 15.77
CA SER A 193 -19.91 -7.85 15.79
C SER A 193 -19.16 -6.58 15.36
N LEU A 194 -19.85 -5.64 14.69
CA LEU A 194 -19.26 -4.40 14.16
C LEU A 194 -18.18 -4.61 13.10
N LYS A 195 -18.13 -5.82 12.52
CA LYS A 195 -17.15 -6.19 11.51
C LYS A 195 -17.71 -5.99 10.10
N ILE A 196 -16.82 -5.64 9.18
CA ILE A 196 -17.12 -5.59 7.75
C ILE A 196 -17.53 -7.00 7.31
N LEU A 197 -18.68 -7.10 6.65
CA LEU A 197 -19.22 -8.34 6.09
C LEU A 197 -18.85 -8.50 4.62
N SER A 198 -19.07 -7.45 3.83
CA SER A 198 -18.78 -7.45 2.40
C SER A 198 -18.72 -6.05 1.82
N GLY A 199 -18.26 -5.93 0.58
CA GLY A 199 -18.30 -4.69 -0.18
C GLY A 199 -17.20 -4.65 -1.23
N THR A 200 -17.30 -3.69 -2.15
CA THR A 200 -16.27 -3.47 -3.16
C THR A 200 -15.91 -1.99 -3.24
N GLY A 201 -14.66 -1.70 -3.54
CA GLY A 201 -14.20 -0.35 -3.77
C GLY A 201 -13.15 -0.28 -4.88
N THR A 202 -13.00 0.90 -5.45
CA THR A 202 -11.91 1.23 -6.36
C THR A 202 -10.73 1.74 -5.56
N VAL A 203 -9.52 1.41 -6.03
CA VAL A 203 -8.26 1.89 -5.50
C VAL A 203 -7.50 2.58 -6.63
N THR A 204 -7.05 3.79 -6.40
CA THR A 204 -6.14 4.51 -7.30
C THR A 204 -4.93 4.95 -6.51
N ILE A 205 -3.74 4.67 -7.02
CA ILE A 205 -2.46 4.97 -6.40
C ILE A 205 -1.60 5.66 -7.45
N SER A 206 -1.16 6.87 -7.16
CA SER A 206 -0.28 7.63 -8.05
C SER A 206 0.83 8.27 -7.25
N GLY A 207 1.90 8.69 -7.91
CA GLY A 207 2.98 9.38 -7.22
C GLY A 207 4.26 9.47 -8.04
N THR A 208 5.33 9.81 -7.35
CA THR A 208 6.66 10.00 -7.94
C THR A 208 7.71 9.34 -7.05
N SER A 209 8.59 8.55 -7.66
CA SER A 209 9.77 7.99 -7.01
C SER A 209 10.85 9.06 -6.76
N SER A 210 11.82 8.75 -5.90
CA SER A 210 12.98 9.61 -5.65
C SER A 210 13.83 9.87 -6.91
N SER A 211 13.72 9.03 -7.95
CA SER A 211 14.37 9.28 -9.24
C SER A 211 13.57 10.22 -10.16
N GLY A 212 12.47 10.82 -9.68
CA GLY A 212 11.62 11.72 -10.45
C GLY A 212 10.62 11.01 -11.39
N LYS A 213 10.58 9.68 -11.41
CA LYS A 213 9.65 8.94 -12.27
C LYS A 213 8.28 8.81 -11.63
N SER A 214 7.26 9.16 -12.39
CA SER A 214 5.87 8.95 -12.00
C SER A 214 5.47 7.48 -12.09
N PHE A 215 4.49 7.09 -11.30
CA PHE A 215 3.83 5.79 -11.38
C PHE A 215 2.32 5.96 -11.15
N ASN A 216 1.54 5.00 -11.64
CA ASN A 216 0.11 4.93 -11.41
C ASN A 216 -0.37 3.46 -11.42
N PHE A 217 -1.14 3.09 -10.40
CA PHE A 217 -1.79 1.80 -10.26
C PHE A 217 -3.27 2.02 -9.97
N ASN A 218 -4.13 1.27 -10.65
CA ASN A 218 -5.54 1.19 -10.35
C ASN A 218 -5.88 -0.23 -9.90
N GLY A 219 -7.00 -0.38 -9.23
CA GLY A 219 -7.44 -1.70 -8.80
C GLY A 219 -8.80 -1.72 -8.15
N THR A 220 -9.18 -2.93 -7.75
CA THR A 220 -10.41 -3.23 -7.03
C THR A 220 -10.06 -3.85 -5.69
N LEU A 221 -10.63 -3.29 -4.62
CA LEU A 221 -10.57 -3.82 -3.27
C LEU A 221 -11.91 -4.48 -2.95
N THR A 222 -11.90 -5.78 -2.68
CA THR A 222 -13.10 -6.56 -2.35
C THR A 222 -13.02 -7.00 -0.89
N PHE A 223 -13.97 -6.58 -0.06
CA PHE A 223 -14.09 -7.01 1.32
C PHE A 223 -14.84 -8.34 1.38
N ASN A 224 -14.23 -9.35 2.01
CA ASN A 224 -14.71 -10.73 1.99
C ASN A 224 -15.30 -11.20 3.32
N GLY A 225 -15.43 -10.30 4.30
CA GLY A 225 -15.75 -10.67 5.68
C GLY A 225 -14.53 -11.19 6.43
N ASP A 226 -14.72 -11.64 7.67
CA ASP A 226 -13.68 -12.27 8.50
C ASP A 226 -12.35 -11.51 8.57
N ASN A 227 -12.43 -10.18 8.58
CA ASN A 227 -11.30 -9.26 8.52
C ASN A 227 -10.34 -9.50 7.33
N LYS A 228 -10.90 -9.85 6.17
CA LYS A 228 -10.14 -10.06 4.94
C LYS A 228 -10.66 -9.19 3.81
N ALA A 229 -9.73 -8.75 2.97
CA ALA A 229 -10.03 -8.17 1.69
C ALA A 229 -9.05 -8.69 0.62
N THR A 230 -9.49 -8.64 -0.62
CA THR A 230 -8.70 -8.97 -1.80
C THR A 230 -8.48 -7.70 -2.61
N LEU A 231 -7.22 -7.35 -2.84
CA LEU A 231 -6.83 -6.28 -3.75
C LEU A 231 -6.38 -6.90 -5.08
N VAL A 232 -6.96 -6.45 -6.19
CA VAL A 232 -6.48 -6.77 -7.54
C VAL A 232 -6.04 -5.49 -8.21
N LEU A 233 -4.78 -5.42 -8.64
CA LEU A 233 -4.21 -4.26 -9.34
C LEU A 233 -4.13 -4.51 -10.86
N ASN A 234 -3.62 -3.54 -11.62
CA ASN A 234 -3.56 -3.54 -13.08
C ASN A 234 -3.03 -4.85 -13.72
N SER A 235 -2.11 -5.57 -13.08
CA SER A 235 -1.60 -6.84 -13.63
C SER A 235 -2.59 -8.00 -13.58
N GLY A 236 -3.67 -7.87 -12.81
CA GLY A 236 -4.59 -8.97 -12.47
C GLY A 236 -4.12 -9.85 -11.31
N VAL A 237 -2.93 -9.60 -10.75
CA VAL A 237 -2.45 -10.30 -9.55
C VAL A 237 -3.30 -9.91 -8.34
N SER A 238 -3.66 -10.92 -7.55
CA SER A 238 -4.46 -10.81 -6.34
C SER A 238 -3.57 -10.78 -5.10
N TYR A 239 -3.79 -9.80 -4.24
CA TYR A 239 -3.12 -9.61 -2.95
C TYR A 239 -4.15 -9.72 -1.82
N ILE A 240 -3.89 -10.59 -0.86
CA ILE A 240 -4.76 -10.75 0.32
C ILE A 240 -4.33 -9.74 1.39
N ILE A 241 -5.29 -8.97 1.87
CA ILE A 241 -5.15 -8.06 3.01
C ILE A 241 -5.93 -8.67 4.18
N GLN A 242 -5.31 -8.78 5.34
CA GLN A 242 -5.92 -9.33 6.56
C GLN A 242 -5.65 -8.41 7.76
N TRP A 243 -6.61 -8.30 8.68
CA TRP A 243 -6.49 -7.50 9.90
C TRP A 243 -7.16 -8.09 11.16
#